data_AF-A0A1Q8IKL5-F1
#
_entry.id   AF-A0A1Q8IKL5-F1
#
_cell.length_a   1.000
_cell.length_b   1.000
_cell.length_c   1.000
_cell.angle_alpha   90.00
_cell.angle_beta   90.00
_cell.angle_gamma   90.00
#
_symmetry.space_group_name_H-M   'P 1'
#
loop_
_entity.id
_entity.type
_entity.pdbx_description
1 polymer ?
#
loop_
_entity_poly.entity_id
_entity_poly.type
_entity_poly.pdbx_seq_one_letter_code
_entity_poly.pdbx_strand_id
1 'polypeptide(L)'
;MKSQGPSVTLLCAGLSVHGSVILDHGLSLFGIVDGDVVSNTGLLHVGQGGMVKGQVQGEHVRIDGTVEGDVHARGILEINGRVTGNVYYYGTIRLGARASLEGQVKRKSDLTIENAASNVQQLSRTAAAV
;
A
#
# COMPACT_ATOMS: atom_id res chain seq x y z
N MET A 1 20.03 -12.56 19.07
CA MET A 1 19.18 -11.81 18.14
C MET A 1 18.04 -11.24 18.97
N LYS A 2 18.04 -9.93 19.28
CA LYS A 2 16.95 -9.33 20.07
C LYS A 2 15.69 -9.43 19.23
N SER A 3 14.73 -10.24 19.68
CA SER A 3 13.35 -10.18 19.20
C SER A 3 12.85 -8.79 19.55
N GLN A 4 13.00 -7.85 18.61
CA GLN A 4 12.22 -6.62 18.63
C GLN A 4 10.77 -7.09 18.62
N GLY A 5 10.00 -6.69 19.64
CA GLY A 5 8.57 -6.95 19.67
C GLY A 5 7.91 -6.38 18.39
N PRO A 6 6.66 -6.74 18.08
CA PRO A 6 5.98 -6.20 16.91
C PRO A 6 6.00 -4.67 16.99
N SER A 7 6.86 -4.03 16.19
CA SER A 7 6.89 -2.59 16.05
C SER A 7 5.66 -2.19 15.27
N VAL A 8 4.84 -1.34 15.89
CA VAL A 8 3.66 -0.76 15.27
C VAL A 8 3.73 0.75 15.45
N THR A 9 3.59 1.46 14.35
CA THR A 9 3.41 2.91 14.37
C THR A 9 1.92 3.22 14.40
N LEU A 10 1.53 4.16 15.25
CA LEU A 10 0.15 4.62 15.38
C LEU A 10 0.08 6.10 14.99
N LEU A 11 -0.74 6.43 14.01
CA LEU A 11 -1.06 7.80 13.61
C LEU A 11 -2.48 8.12 14.05
N CYS A 12 -2.63 8.88 15.13
CA CYS A 12 -3.91 9.18 15.76
C CYS A 12 -4.73 10.24 15.01
N ALA A 13 -6.03 10.29 15.34
CA ALA A 13 -6.92 11.33 14.87
C ALA A 13 -6.42 12.74 15.28
N GLY A 14 -6.66 13.73 14.42
CA GLY A 14 -6.14 15.10 14.57
C GLY A 14 -4.78 15.34 13.92
N LEU A 15 -4.10 14.28 13.45
CA LEU A 15 -2.91 14.40 12.61
C LEU A 15 -3.28 14.58 11.14
N SER A 16 -2.60 15.50 10.46
CA SER A 16 -2.57 15.62 9.00
C SER A 16 -1.14 15.49 8.51
N VAL A 17 -0.87 14.54 7.62
CA VAL A 17 0.43 14.39 6.96
C VAL A 17 0.28 14.78 5.50
N HIS A 18 1.19 15.63 5.02
CA HIS A 18 1.28 15.99 3.61
C HIS A 18 2.62 15.50 3.06
N GLY A 19 2.57 14.61 2.06
CA GLY A 19 3.73 13.92 1.49
C GLY A 19 3.74 12.42 1.74
N SER A 20 4.86 11.76 1.44
CA SER A 20 4.96 10.30 1.49
C SER A 20 5.38 9.79 2.88
N VAL A 21 4.70 8.75 3.36
CA VAL A 21 4.99 8.06 4.61
C VAL A 21 5.49 6.65 4.29
N ILE A 22 6.73 6.35 4.65
CA ILE A 22 7.37 5.06 4.39
C ILE A 22 7.73 4.42 5.73
N LEU A 23 7.25 3.20 5.96
CA LEU A 23 7.53 2.42 7.16
C LEU A 23 8.11 1.04 6.80
N ASP A 24 9.00 0.55 7.66
CA ASP A 24 9.56 -0.79 7.58
C ASP A 24 8.75 -1.83 8.36
N HIS A 25 7.73 -1.41 9.10
CA HIS A 25 6.87 -2.23 9.95
C HIS A 25 5.38 -1.80 9.86
N GLY A 26 4.54 -2.40 10.73
CA GLY A 26 3.10 -2.17 10.72
C GLY A 26 2.69 -0.73 11.06
N LEU A 27 1.60 -0.26 10.46
CA LEU A 27 1.04 1.08 10.63
C LEU A 27 -0.45 0.96 10.94
N SER A 28 -0.93 1.69 11.93
CA SER A 28 -2.36 1.93 12.16
C SER A 28 -2.65 3.42 12.07
N LEU A 29 -3.45 3.80 11.08
CA LEU A 29 -3.74 5.18 10.70
C LEU A 29 -5.20 5.52 10.98
N PHE A 30 -5.42 6.52 11.83
CA PHE A 30 -6.72 7.09 12.18
C PHE A 30 -6.81 8.59 11.84
N GLY A 31 -5.73 9.19 11.31
CA GLY A 31 -5.65 10.57 10.87
C GLY A 31 -5.88 10.75 9.36
N ILE A 32 -5.47 11.89 8.83
CA ILE A 32 -5.54 12.21 7.41
C ILE A 32 -4.12 12.18 6.83
N VAL A 33 -3.94 11.48 5.71
CA VAL A 33 -2.70 11.51 4.93
C VAL A 33 -3.02 11.91 3.52
N ASP A 34 -2.39 12.99 3.07
CA ASP A 34 -2.43 13.53 1.72
C ASP A 34 -1.08 13.25 1.06
N GLY A 35 -0.98 12.08 0.42
CA GLY A 35 0.23 11.52 -0.14
C GLY A 35 0.26 9.99 -0.06
N ASP A 36 1.42 9.41 -0.38
CA ASP A 36 1.58 7.97 -0.51
C ASP A 36 1.97 7.32 0.81
N VAL A 37 1.37 6.17 1.12
CA VAL A 37 1.68 5.38 2.33
C VAL A 37 2.20 4.02 1.92
N VAL A 38 3.44 3.73 2.30
CA VAL A 38 4.13 2.47 1.99
C VAL A 38 4.56 1.81 3.28
N SER A 39 4.10 0.59 3.53
CA SER A 39 4.58 -0.27 4.60
C SER A 39 5.18 -1.54 4.01
N ASN A 40 6.45 -1.80 4.30
CA ASN A 40 7.16 -2.94 3.73
C ASN A 40 6.78 -4.27 4.38
N THR A 41 6.55 -4.28 5.69
CA THR A 41 6.21 -5.49 6.44
C THR A 41 5.12 -5.21 7.48
N GLY A 42 4.34 -6.24 7.80
CA GLY A 42 3.31 -6.16 8.83
C GLY A 42 1.95 -5.67 8.32
N LEU A 43 1.10 -5.25 9.27
CA LEU A 43 -0.25 -4.80 9.01
C LEU A 43 -0.27 -3.29 8.76
N LEU A 44 -0.72 -2.88 7.58
CA LEU A 44 -1.13 -1.53 7.27
C LEU A 44 -2.64 -1.41 7.42
N HIS A 45 -3.06 -0.75 8.48
CA HIS A 45 -4.44 -0.57 8.87
C HIS A 45 -4.87 0.89 8.70
N VAL A 46 -5.81 1.15 7.79
CA VAL A 46 -6.54 2.41 7.72
C VAL A 46 -7.79 2.25 8.58
N GLY A 47 -7.72 2.75 9.81
CA GLY A 47 -8.78 2.66 10.80
C GLY A 47 -10.00 3.51 10.45
N GLN A 48 -11.09 3.29 11.17
CA GLN A 48 -12.31 4.07 10.99
C GLN A 48 -12.07 5.56 11.26
N GLY A 49 -12.54 6.43 10.36
CA GLY A 49 -12.28 7.87 10.42
C GLY A 49 -10.92 8.29 9.83
N GLY A 50 -10.02 7.34 9.59
CA GLY A 50 -8.79 7.58 8.84
C GLY A 50 -9.08 7.78 7.36
N MET A 51 -8.37 8.72 6.74
CA MET A 51 -8.47 9.02 5.32
C MET A 51 -7.08 9.08 4.68
N VAL A 52 -6.90 8.36 3.58
CA VAL A 52 -5.68 8.45 2.76
C VAL A 52 -6.05 8.92 1.37
N LYS A 53 -5.40 9.98 0.91
CA LYS A 53 -5.50 10.50 -0.45
C LYS A 53 -4.16 10.28 -1.14
N GLY A 54 -4.08 9.24 -1.96
CA GLY A 54 -2.83 8.82 -2.58
C GLY A 54 -2.70 7.29 -2.65
N GLN A 55 -1.48 6.83 -2.93
CA GLN A 55 -1.21 5.41 -3.12
C GLN A 55 -1.01 4.71 -1.78
N VAL A 56 -1.62 3.54 -1.61
CA VAL A 56 -1.47 2.72 -0.41
C VAL A 56 -0.82 1.40 -0.78
N GLN A 57 0.38 1.12 -0.26
CA GLN A 57 1.10 -0.11 -0.50
C GLN A 57 1.45 -0.84 0.80
N GLY A 58 1.16 -2.13 0.86
CA GLY A 58 1.44 -2.96 2.04
C GLY A 58 1.51 -4.45 1.76
N GLU A 59 2.06 -5.20 2.71
CA GLU A 59 1.98 -6.66 2.71
C GLU A 59 0.59 -7.14 3.12
N HIS A 60 0.15 -6.78 4.33
CA HIS A 60 -1.21 -6.98 4.79
C HIS A 60 -1.90 -5.63 4.91
N VAL A 61 -2.95 -5.41 4.12
CA VAL A 61 -3.67 -4.14 4.07
C VAL A 61 -5.08 -4.34 4.59
N ARG A 62 -5.47 -3.57 5.59
CA ARG A 62 -6.82 -3.55 6.15
C ARG A 62 -7.39 -2.14 6.06
N ILE A 63 -8.53 -1.98 5.39
CA ILE A 63 -9.18 -0.68 5.18
C ILE A 63 -10.56 -0.70 5.83
N ASP A 64 -10.66 -0.10 7.01
CA ASP A 64 -11.93 0.17 7.70
C ASP A 64 -12.38 1.64 7.50
N GLY A 65 -11.46 2.54 7.15
CA GLY A 65 -11.72 3.95 6.83
C GLY A 65 -11.97 4.24 5.35
N THR A 66 -11.43 5.36 4.87
CA THR A 66 -11.58 5.83 3.48
C THR A 66 -10.22 5.92 2.79
N VAL A 67 -10.13 5.39 1.57
CA VAL A 67 -8.95 5.54 0.71
C VAL A 67 -9.39 6.09 -0.66
N GLU A 68 -8.78 7.19 -1.07
CA GLU A 68 -8.94 7.82 -2.37
C GLU A 68 -7.61 7.72 -3.14
N GLY A 69 -7.49 6.72 -4.00
CA GLY A 69 -6.26 6.38 -4.71
C GLY A 69 -6.10 4.88 -4.90
N ASP A 70 -4.98 4.45 -5.51
CA ASP A 70 -4.80 3.03 -5.78
C ASP A 70 -4.20 2.28 -4.58
N VAL A 71 -4.63 1.03 -4.44
CA VAL A 71 -4.24 0.14 -3.33
C VAL A 71 -3.47 -1.04 -3.87
N HIS A 72 -2.28 -1.28 -3.33
CA HIS A 72 -1.38 -2.36 -3.68
C HIS A 72 -1.15 -3.27 -2.47
N ALA A 73 -1.73 -4.46 -2.49
CA ALA A 73 -1.61 -5.44 -1.39
C ALA A 73 -0.88 -6.71 -1.84
N ARG A 74 0.30 -6.98 -1.27
CA ARG A 74 1.13 -8.14 -1.64
C ARG A 74 0.62 -9.46 -1.06
N GLY A 75 0.05 -9.44 0.14
CA GLY A 75 -0.46 -10.61 0.84
C GLY A 75 -1.98 -10.62 0.91
N ILE A 76 -2.51 -10.14 2.03
CA ILE A 76 -3.96 -10.15 2.31
C ILE A 76 -4.47 -8.71 2.21
N LEU A 77 -5.55 -8.53 1.46
CA LEU A 77 -6.30 -7.29 1.41
C LEU A 77 -7.67 -7.50 2.05
N GLU A 78 -7.97 -6.74 3.10
CA GLU A 78 -9.28 -6.71 3.74
C GLU A 78 -9.89 -5.32 3.61
N ILE A 79 -11.06 -5.21 2.99
CA ILE A 79 -11.77 -3.94 2.82
C ILE A 79 -13.11 -4.06 3.54
N ASN A 80 -13.33 -3.21 4.53
CA ASN A 80 -14.60 -3.03 5.24
C ASN A 80 -15.15 -1.60 5.10
N GLY A 81 -14.30 -0.64 4.69
CA GLY A 81 -14.64 0.77 4.49
C GLY A 81 -14.87 1.14 3.02
N ARG A 82 -14.48 2.37 2.64
CA ARG A 82 -14.64 2.92 1.29
C ARG A 82 -13.29 3.04 0.58
N VAL A 83 -13.20 2.51 -0.63
CA VAL A 83 -12.04 2.63 -1.51
C VAL A 83 -12.50 3.20 -2.85
N THR A 84 -11.96 4.35 -3.24
CA THR A 84 -12.20 4.98 -4.53
C THR A 84 -10.87 5.01 -5.30
N GLY A 85 -10.71 4.09 -6.25
CA GLY A 85 -9.46 3.90 -6.98
C GLY A 85 -9.24 2.45 -7.41
N ASN A 86 -8.10 2.17 -8.02
CA ASN A 86 -7.81 0.83 -8.50
C ASN A 86 -7.19 -0.02 -7.39
N VAL A 87 -7.58 -1.29 -7.32
CA VAL A 87 -7.09 -2.24 -6.33
C VAL A 87 -6.30 -3.33 -7.02
N TYR A 88 -5.03 -3.44 -6.67
CA TYR A 88 -4.09 -4.44 -7.14
C TYR A 88 -3.72 -5.36 -5.99
N TYR A 89 -4.11 -6.63 -6.10
CA TYR A 89 -3.80 -7.63 -5.07
C TYR A 89 -3.10 -8.85 -5.67
N TYR A 90 -2.20 -9.45 -4.91
CA TYR A 90 -1.46 -10.65 -5.35
C TYR A 90 -2.00 -11.91 -4.67
N GLY A 91 -2.20 -11.84 -3.35
CA GLY A 91 -2.73 -12.95 -2.55
C GLY A 91 -4.26 -12.98 -2.51
N THR A 92 -4.82 -12.86 -1.30
CA THR A 92 -6.26 -13.03 -1.07
C THR A 92 -6.92 -11.68 -0.80
N ILE A 93 -8.09 -11.47 -1.40
CA ILE A 93 -8.96 -10.32 -1.12
C ILE A 93 -10.16 -10.77 -0.27
N ARG A 94 -10.50 -9.99 0.76
CA ARG A 94 -11.67 -10.16 1.62
C ARG A 94 -12.45 -8.85 1.64
N LEU A 95 -13.71 -8.92 1.24
CA LEU A 95 -14.63 -7.79 1.29
C LEU A 95 -15.63 -8.02 2.43
N GLY A 96 -15.70 -7.07 3.35
CA GLY A 96 -16.67 -7.08 4.45
C GLY A 96 -18.05 -6.60 4.01
N ALA A 97 -19.04 -6.78 4.90
CA ALA A 97 -20.44 -6.44 4.62
C ALA A 97 -20.69 -4.94 4.33
N ARG A 98 -19.79 -4.05 4.74
CA ARG A 98 -19.87 -2.59 4.52
C ARG A 98 -18.87 -2.07 3.49
N ALA A 99 -18.17 -2.97 2.80
CA ALA A 99 -17.17 -2.59 1.81
C ALA A 99 -17.82 -1.86 0.63
N SER A 100 -17.30 -0.67 0.32
CA SER A 100 -17.66 0.09 -0.87
C SER A 100 -16.41 0.28 -1.70
N LEU A 101 -16.31 -0.42 -2.82
CA LEU A 101 -15.20 -0.30 -3.75
C LEU A 101 -15.69 0.31 -5.06
N GLU A 102 -15.13 1.46 -5.43
CA GLU A 102 -15.39 2.16 -6.68
C GLU A 102 -14.09 2.22 -7.48
N GLY A 103 -13.98 1.37 -8.49
CA GLY A 103 -12.81 1.31 -9.36
C GLY A 103 -12.57 -0.08 -9.94
N GLN A 104 -11.37 -0.31 -10.48
CA GLN A 104 -11.00 -1.61 -11.05
C GLN A 104 -10.30 -2.47 -10.01
N VAL A 105 -10.72 -3.73 -9.88
CA VAL A 105 -10.01 -4.74 -9.07
C VAL A 105 -9.24 -5.65 -10.01
N LYS A 106 -7.91 -5.70 -9.86
CA LYS A 106 -7.02 -6.52 -10.68
C LYS A 106 -6.16 -7.41 -9.80
N ARG A 107 -6.20 -8.71 -10.07
CA ARG A 107 -5.24 -9.65 -9.49
C ARG A 107 -3.94 -9.59 -10.27
N LYS A 108 -2.82 -9.30 -9.61
CA LYS A 108 -1.48 -9.42 -10.21
C LYS A 108 -0.93 -10.81 -9.89
N SER A 109 -0.67 -11.60 -10.92
CA SER A 109 -0.23 -13.00 -10.80
C SER A 109 1.26 -13.16 -10.54
N ASP A 110 2.03 -12.08 -10.67
CA ASP A 110 3.49 -12.14 -10.63
C ASP A 110 4.03 -10.98 -9.79
N LEU A 111 4.80 -11.27 -8.74
CA LEU A 111 5.57 -10.28 -7.96
C LEU A 111 6.71 -9.73 -8.84
N THR A 112 6.37 -9.16 -10.00
CA THR A 112 7.31 -8.37 -10.78
C THR A 112 7.53 -7.09 -9.99
N ILE A 113 8.55 -7.12 -9.13
CA ILE A 113 9.25 -5.91 -8.74
C ILE A 113 9.75 -5.35 -10.06
N GLU A 114 9.14 -4.26 -10.53
CA GLU A 114 9.80 -3.41 -11.52
C GLU A 114 11.03 -2.83 -10.83
N ASN A 115 12.09 -3.65 -10.75
CA ASN A 115 13.40 -3.19 -10.37
C ASN A 115 13.74 -2.14 -11.42
N ALA A 116 13.97 -0.90 -10.98
CA ALA A 116 14.55 0.17 -11.79
C ALA A 116 15.97 -0.15 -12.33
N ALA A 117 16.36 -1.42 -12.40
CA ALA A 117 17.59 -1.94 -12.97
C ALA A 117 17.46 -2.31 -14.47
N SER A 118 16.26 -2.26 -15.05
CA SER A 118 16.05 -2.55 -16.49
C SER A 118 16.71 -1.53 -17.43
N ASN A 119 17.08 -0.33 -16.95
CA ASN A 119 17.66 0.71 -17.80
C ASN A 119 19.17 0.56 -18.09
N VAL A 120 19.89 -0.39 -17.48
CA VAL A 120 21.34 -0.50 -17.68
C VAL A 120 21.71 -1.47 -18.81
N GLN A 121 20.86 -2.43 -19.17
CA GLN A 121 21.17 -3.42 -20.22
C GLN A 121 20.88 -2.97 -21.65
N GLN A 122 20.19 -1.84 -21.86
CA GLN A 122 19.87 -1.35 -23.20
C GLN A 122 20.92 -0.39 -23.78
N LEU A 123 21.85 0.12 -22.94
CA LEU A 123 22.93 1.02 -23.38
C LEU A 123 24.19 0.30 -23.88
N SER A 124 24.36 -1.00 -23.58
CA SER A 124 25.58 -1.74 -23.94
C SER A 124 25.55 -2.37 -25.34
N ARG A 125 24.43 -2.29 -26.08
CA ARG A 125 24.34 -2.87 -27.44
C ARG A 125 24.64 -1.88 -28.57
N THR A 126 24.86 -0.60 -28.28
CA THR A 126 25.13 0.42 -29.31
C THR A 126 26.60 0.80 -29.47
N ALA A 127 27.51 0.22 -28.69
CA ALA A 127 28.94 0.59 -28.66
C ALA A 127 29.88 -0.38 -29.41
N ALA A 128 29.35 -1.27 -30.25
CA ALA A 128 30.15 -2.24 -31.01
C ALA A 128 29.83 -2.19 -32.52
N ALA A 129 29.89 -0.99 -33.11
CA ALA A 129 29.94 -0.80 -34.56
C ALA A 129 30.57 0.57 -34.89
N VAL A 130 31.90 0.66 -34.75
CA VAL A 130 32.80 1.55 -35.50
C VAL A 130 34.11 0.80 -35.69
#